data_AF-A0A0T6ZWT3-F1
#
_entry.id   AF-A0A0T6ZWT3-F1
#
_cell.length_a   1.000
_cell.length_b   1.000
_cell.length_c   1.000
_cell.angle_alpha   90.00
_cell.angle_beta   90.00
_cell.angle_gamma   90.00
#
_symmetry.space_group_name_H-M   'P 1'
#
loop_
_entity.id
_entity.type
_entity.pdbx_description
1 polymer ?
#
loop_
_entity_poly.entity_id
_entity_poly.type
_entity_poly.pdbx_seq_one_letter_code
_entity_poly.pdbx_strand_id
1 'polypeptide(L)' 'MLRYDNERGKGDHRHIGGREEAIGFTTLEALFDTFQADMERILG' A
#
# COMPACT_ATOMS: atom_id res chain seq x y z
N MET A 1 0.05 -8.44 8.01
CA MET A 1 1.14 -7.46 7.86
C MET A 1 0.77 -6.51 6.73
N LEU A 2 0.89 -5.19 6.96
CA LEU A 2 0.63 -4.13 5.99
C LEU A 2 1.98 -3.52 5.59
N ARG A 3 2.30 -3.48 4.29
CA ARG A 3 3.50 -2.83 3.76
C ARG A 3 3.23 -2.17 2.44
N TYR A 4 3.97 -1.10 2.20
CA TYR A 4 3.99 -0.35 0.96
C TYR A 4 5.47 -0.20 0.61
N ASP A 5 5.89 -0.75 -0.52
CA ASP A 5 7.28 -0.68 -0.94
C ASP A 5 7.43 -0.59 -2.46
N ASN A 6 8.62 -0.16 -2.88
CA ASN A 6 8.96 0.00 -4.28
C ASN A 6 10.09 -0.97 -4.61
N GLU A 7 9.72 -2.20 -4.94
CA GLU A 7 10.66 -3.24 -5.33
C GLU A 7 11.09 -2.96 -6.78
N ARG A 8 12.40 -2.76 -6.93
CA ARG A 8 13.03 -2.43 -8.22
C ARG A 8 12.64 -3.46 -9.27
N GLY A 9 11.97 -3.00 -10.34
CA GLY A 9 11.52 -3.83 -11.45
C GLY A 9 10.05 -4.25 -11.39
N LYS A 10 9.38 -4.09 -10.24
CA LYS A 10 7.92 -4.25 -10.10
C LYS A 10 7.18 -2.91 -10.01
N GLY A 11 7.87 -1.90 -9.48
CA GLY A 11 7.28 -0.60 -9.17
C GLY A 11 6.56 -0.62 -7.83
N ASP A 12 5.64 0.32 -7.66
CA ASP A 12 4.92 0.52 -6.42
C ASP A 12 3.91 -0.61 -6.17
N HIS A 13 4.00 -1.23 -4.99
CA HIS A 13 3.11 -2.30 -4.59
C HIS A 13 2.81 -2.24 -3.09
N ARG A 14 1.65 -2.80 -2.73
CA ARG A 14 1.23 -2.97 -1.34
C ARG A 14 1.11 -4.45 -1.01
N HIS A 15 1.43 -4.77 0.24
CA HIS A 15 1.26 -6.10 0.82
C HIS A 15 0.23 -6.05 1.92
N ILE A 16 -0.85 -6.80 1.77
CA ILE A 16 -1.92 -6.90 2.76
C ILE A 16 -2.19 -8.38 3.02
N GLY A 17 -1.93 -8.83 4.25
CA GLY A 17 -2.28 -10.21 4.66
C GLY A 17 -1.59 -11.31 3.83
N GLY A 18 -0.41 -11.03 3.27
CA GLY A 18 0.32 -11.98 2.43
C GLY A 18 -0.08 -11.95 0.95
N ARG A 19 -0.96 -11.02 0.54
CA ARG A 19 -1.26 -10.73 -0.87
C ARG A 19 -0.51 -9.48 -1.31
N GLU A 20 0.13 -9.58 -2.47
CA GLU A 20 0.85 -8.48 -3.13
C GLU A 20 -0.02 -7.95 -4.27
N GLU A 21 -0.21 -6.63 -4.31
CA GLU A 21 -0.99 -5.94 -5.33
C GLU A 21 -0.24 -4.71 -5.83
N ALA A 22 -0.17 -4.54 -7.15
CA ALA A 22 0.37 -3.32 -7.76
C ALA A 22 -0.54 -2.13 -7.42
N ILE A 23 0.06 -0.99 -7.13
CA ILE A 23 -0.66 0.24 -6.81
C ILE A 23 -0.02 1.41 -7.53
N GLY A 24 -0.83 2.27 -8.15
CA GLY A 24 -0.34 3.48 -8.78
C GLY A 24 -0.41 4.64 -7.80
N PHE A 25 0.72 5.06 -7.24
CA PHE A 25 0.77 6.34 -6.52
C PHE A 25 0.93 7.48 -7.51
N THR A 26 0.01 8.44 -7.47
CA THR A 26 0.11 9.68 -8.26
C THR A 26 0.59 10.85 -7.41
N THR A 27 0.25 10.88 -6.11
CA THR A 27 0.69 11.91 -5.16
C THR A 27 0.97 11.32 -3.77
N LEU A 28 1.72 12.07 -2.94
CA LEU A 28 2.05 11.67 -1.57
C LEU A 28 0.82 11.65 -0.67
N GLU A 29 -0.13 12.56 -0.89
CA GLU A 29 -1.39 12.65 -0.15
C GLU A 29 -2.25 11.41 -0.40
N ALA A 30 -2.38 10.99 -1.66
CA ALA A 30 -3.12 9.78 -2.02
C ALA A 30 -2.49 8.51 -1.42
N LEU A 31 -1.16 8.45 -1.33
CA LEU A 31 -0.45 7.38 -0.63
C LEU A 31 -0.82 7.34 0.86
N PHE A 32 -0.80 8.50 1.53
CA PHE A 32 -1.10 8.59 2.95
C PHE A 32 -2.55 8.20 3.26
N ASP A 33 -3.52 8.73 2.50
CA ASP A 33 -4.95 8.42 2.68
C ASP A 33 -5.24 6.93 2.49
N THR A 34 -4.63 6.32 1.46
CA THR A 34 -4.80 4.89 1.18
C THR A 34 -4.20 4.05 2.30
N PHE A 35 -3.01 4.41 2.78
CA PHE A 35 -2.36 3.71 3.88
C PHE A 35 -3.20 3.76 5.15
N GLN A 36 -3.72 4.93 5.51
CA GLN A 36 -4.58 5.09 6.68
C GLN A 36 -5.87 4.27 6.56
N ALA A 37 -6.54 4.29 5.40
CA ALA A 37 -7.74 3.49 5.17
C ALA A 37 -7.47 1.98 5.30
N ASP A 38 -6.33 1.50 4.83
CA ASP A 38 -5.94 0.09 4.97
C ASP A 38 -5.56 -0.25 6.43
N MET A 39 -4.95 0.67 7.18
CA MET A 39 -4.75 0.49 8.62
C MET A 39 -6.07 0.35 9.36
N GLU A 40 -7.04 1.23 9.12
CA GLU A 40 -8.36 1.18 9.74
C GLU A 40 -9.09 -0.13 9.45
N ARG A 41 -9.03 -0.62 8.20
CA ARG A 41 -9.61 -1.92 7.82
C ARG A 41 -8.98 -3.13 8.51
N ILE A 42 -7.71 -3.02 8.90
CA ILE A 42 -6.96 -4.14 9.50
C ILE A 42 -7.04 -4.09 11.03
N LEU A 43 -7.11 -2.91 11.62
CA LEU A 43 -7.09 -2.68 13.07
C LEU A 43 -8.49 -2.55 13.70
N GLY A 44 -9.50 -2.16 12.92
CA GLY A 44 -10.91 -2.17 13.32
C GLY A 44 -11.53 -3.55 13.20
#